data_AF-A0A527ZX15-F1
#
_entry.id   AF-A0A527ZX15-F1
#
_cell.length_a   1.000
_cell.length_b   1.000
_cell.length_c   1.000
_cell.angle_alpha   90.00
_cell.angle_beta   90.00
_cell.angle_gamma   90.00
#
_symmetry.space_group_name_H-M   'P 1'
#
loop_
_entity.id
_entity.type
_entity.pdbx_description
1 polymer ?
#
loop_
_entity_poly.entity_id
_entity_poly.type
_entity_poly.pdbx_seq_one_letter_code
_entity_poly.pdbx_strand_id
1 'polypeptide(L)'
;LSLSGTADVDLKVRGPATSPVITGTVRTSGARLIDARSGLAINDITADVAIGDGVARINRLTGNLSTRGSLSASGTVGINPAQGFPADLSVKLVDGRYTDGRVVTANLGGDLTIKGPLASGPVISGTINLAKTVITVPNKLPASLEALDVRHKNAPAAVRAQDKALRPATASSSSGGGGLNLDVTVNAPSQIFIQGRGVDAELGGSLRLTGPASSPQAVGTFDLQRGRLSILAKRLTFTEGTVGFSGSLVPYLNLTATSTTSSTTVTIVVSGEATNPKFNFSSVPALPEDEVLAQLIFGRSMSNLSPLQIAQLAEAAAQLAGIGGSTSLLQNLRSAIGVDDLDVITDEEGGTAVSAGKYLNDRTYVTIQKGDKP
;
A
#
# COMPACT_ATOMS: atom_id res chain seq x y z
N LEU A 1 -20.01 -0.28 -4.14
CA LEU A 1 -20.18 0.07 -5.56
C LEU A 1 -21.59 0.60 -5.80
N SER A 2 -21.73 1.81 -6.33
CA SER A 2 -23.00 2.39 -6.79
C SER A 2 -22.81 3.03 -8.16
N LEU A 3 -23.83 2.91 -9.01
CA LEU A 3 -23.91 3.57 -10.33
C LEU A 3 -25.21 4.37 -10.36
N SER A 4 -25.14 5.64 -10.73
CA SER A 4 -26.29 6.55 -10.83
C SER A 4 -26.21 7.36 -12.12
N GLY A 5 -27.33 7.55 -12.81
CA GLY A 5 -27.39 8.32 -14.05
C GLY A 5 -28.63 7.94 -14.87
N THR A 6 -28.79 8.57 -16.03
CA THR A 6 -29.84 8.24 -17.00
C THR A 6 -29.23 7.49 -18.19
N ALA A 7 -30.03 6.63 -18.81
CA ALA A 7 -29.65 5.94 -20.04
C ALA A 7 -30.84 5.94 -21.01
N ASP A 8 -30.58 6.34 -22.25
CA ASP A 8 -31.51 6.24 -23.36
C ASP A 8 -31.32 4.86 -24.00
N VAL A 9 -32.40 4.08 -24.02
CA VAL A 9 -32.38 2.68 -24.44
C VAL A 9 -33.41 2.51 -25.55
N ASP A 10 -32.95 2.27 -26.78
CA ASP A 10 -33.79 1.91 -27.92
C ASP A 10 -33.41 0.49 -28.35
N LEU A 11 -34.25 -0.48 -27.97
CA LEU A 11 -34.00 -1.90 -28.20
C LEU A 11 -35.20 -2.58 -28.86
N LYS A 12 -34.88 -3.46 -29.82
CA LYS A 12 -35.82 -4.39 -30.44
C LYS A 12 -35.38 -5.81 -30.12
N VAL A 13 -36.27 -6.56 -29.49
CA VAL A 13 -36.07 -7.97 -29.15
C VAL A 13 -37.00 -8.81 -30.01
N ARG A 14 -36.44 -9.81 -30.70
CA ARG A 14 -37.17 -10.75 -31.57
C ARG A 14 -36.72 -12.19 -31.31
N GLY A 15 -37.47 -13.16 -31.80
CA GLY A 15 -37.12 -14.59 -31.72
C GLY A 15 -37.61 -15.28 -30.45
N PRO A 16 -37.20 -16.55 -30.24
CA PRO A 16 -37.63 -17.36 -29.10
C PRO A 16 -37.12 -16.80 -27.76
N ALA A 17 -37.85 -17.02 -26.67
CA ALA A 17 -37.40 -16.67 -25.33
C ALA A 17 -36.08 -17.36 -24.93
N THR A 18 -35.78 -18.51 -25.55
CA THR A 18 -34.55 -19.28 -25.35
C THR A 18 -33.37 -18.77 -26.17
N SER A 19 -33.60 -17.94 -27.19
CA SER A 19 -32.57 -17.38 -28.07
C SER A 19 -33.00 -16.02 -28.66
N PRO A 20 -33.17 -14.99 -27.80
CA PRO A 20 -33.61 -13.67 -28.26
C PRO A 20 -32.53 -13.02 -29.13
N VAL A 21 -32.96 -12.49 -30.28
CA VAL A 21 -32.16 -11.60 -31.13
C VAL A 21 -32.43 -10.18 -30.67
N ILE A 22 -31.42 -9.56 -30.07
CA ILE A 22 -31.47 -8.19 -29.55
C ILE A 22 -30.74 -7.29 -30.55
N THR A 23 -31.38 -6.19 -30.93
CA THR A 23 -30.81 -5.15 -31.78
C THR A 23 -31.17 -3.77 -31.25
N GLY A 24 -30.29 -2.78 -31.40
CA GLY A 24 -30.58 -1.41 -31.01
C GLY A 24 -29.38 -0.68 -30.43
N THR A 25 -29.63 0.35 -29.64
CA THR A 25 -28.59 1.22 -29.07
C THR A 25 -28.87 1.57 -27.62
N VAL A 26 -27.80 1.67 -26.83
CA VAL A 26 -27.83 2.19 -25.47
C VAL A 26 -26.88 3.38 -25.39
N ARG A 27 -27.41 4.52 -24.94
CA ARG A 27 -26.64 5.74 -24.72
C ARG A 27 -26.79 6.21 -23.29
N THR A 28 -25.71 6.74 -22.73
CA THR A 28 -25.75 7.40 -21.42
C THR A 28 -24.87 8.64 -21.48
N SER A 29 -25.25 9.68 -20.73
CA SER A 29 -24.49 10.91 -20.58
C SER A 29 -24.65 11.42 -19.16
N GLY A 30 -23.54 11.76 -18.51
CA GLY A 30 -23.54 12.31 -17.15
C GLY A 30 -23.73 11.26 -16.04
N ALA A 31 -23.56 9.97 -16.34
CA ALA A 31 -23.62 8.95 -15.29
C ALA A 31 -22.40 9.01 -14.35
N ARG A 32 -22.55 8.46 -13.15
CA ARG A 32 -21.54 8.47 -12.09
C ARG A 32 -21.42 7.10 -11.45
N LEU A 33 -20.20 6.60 -11.36
CA LEU A 33 -19.83 5.36 -10.68
C LEU A 33 -19.03 5.70 -9.42
N ILE A 34 -19.37 5.10 -8.29
CA ILE A 34 -18.62 5.24 -7.03
C ILE A 34 -18.32 3.85 -6.48
N ASP A 35 -17.04 3.58 -6.26
CA ASP A 35 -16.59 2.46 -5.45
C ASP A 35 -16.05 2.93 -4.10
N ALA A 36 -16.90 2.87 -3.08
CA ALA A 36 -16.55 3.28 -1.73
C ALA A 36 -15.39 2.48 -1.12
N ARG A 37 -15.11 1.25 -1.58
CA ARG A 37 -14.03 0.41 -1.03
C ARG A 37 -12.65 0.89 -1.47
N SER A 38 -12.51 1.25 -2.74
CA SER A 38 -11.26 1.78 -3.30
C SER A 38 -11.15 3.30 -3.20
N GLY A 39 -12.21 4.00 -2.76
CA GLY A 39 -12.27 5.45 -2.74
C GLY A 39 -12.35 6.07 -4.15
N LEU A 40 -12.58 5.26 -5.18
CA LEU A 40 -12.63 5.71 -6.58
C LEU A 40 -14.04 6.16 -6.94
N ALA A 41 -14.13 7.31 -7.60
CA ALA A 41 -15.34 7.74 -8.28
C ALA A 41 -15.03 8.21 -9.70
N ILE A 42 -15.87 7.81 -10.65
CA ILE A 42 -15.83 8.21 -12.05
C ILE A 42 -17.10 9.01 -12.34
N ASN A 43 -16.93 10.25 -12.76
CA ASN A 43 -17.99 11.20 -13.08
C ASN A 43 -18.13 11.36 -14.61
N ASP A 44 -19.21 12.01 -15.04
CA ASP A 44 -19.47 12.38 -16.42
C ASP A 44 -19.37 11.21 -17.42
N ILE A 45 -19.79 10.03 -16.97
CA ILE A 45 -19.73 8.82 -17.77
C ILE A 45 -20.64 9.01 -18.98
N THR A 46 -20.03 8.92 -20.15
CA THR A 46 -20.71 8.94 -21.44
C THR A 46 -20.43 7.62 -22.13
N ALA A 47 -21.47 6.92 -22.58
CA ALA A 47 -21.31 5.70 -23.35
C ALA A 47 -22.25 5.66 -24.56
N ASP A 48 -21.76 5.07 -25.65
CA ASP A 48 -22.52 4.71 -26.85
C ASP A 48 -22.24 3.23 -27.16
N VAL A 49 -23.29 2.42 -27.05
CA VAL A 49 -23.23 0.98 -27.27
C VAL A 49 -24.24 0.62 -28.35
N ALA A 50 -23.76 -0.01 -29.42
CA ALA A 50 -24.58 -0.59 -30.47
C ALA A 50 -24.73 -2.10 -30.21
N ILE A 51 -25.95 -2.61 -30.29
CA ILE A 51 -26.25 -4.01 -30.10
C ILE A 51 -26.81 -4.56 -31.41
N GLY A 52 -26.20 -5.64 -31.91
CA GLY A 52 -26.63 -6.31 -33.13
C GLY A 52 -25.84 -7.59 -33.36
N ASP A 53 -26.39 -8.51 -34.15
CA ASP A 53 -25.72 -9.75 -34.56
C ASP A 53 -25.16 -10.58 -33.39
N GLY A 54 -25.83 -10.54 -32.23
CA GLY A 54 -25.40 -11.24 -31.02
C GLY A 54 -24.20 -10.62 -30.32
N VAL A 55 -23.84 -9.37 -30.61
CA VAL A 55 -22.71 -8.64 -30.02
C VAL A 55 -23.16 -7.25 -29.54
N ALA A 56 -22.72 -6.87 -28.34
CA ALA A 56 -22.75 -5.49 -27.87
C ALA A 56 -21.40 -4.84 -28.16
N ARG A 57 -21.38 -3.86 -29.08
CA ARG A 57 -20.20 -3.08 -29.45
C ARG A 57 -20.20 -1.76 -28.69
N ILE A 58 -19.17 -1.56 -27.87
CA ILE A 58 -18.92 -0.30 -27.17
C ILE A 58 -18.14 0.59 -28.13
N ASN A 59 -18.82 1.51 -28.80
CA ASN A 59 -18.21 2.44 -29.74
C ASN A 59 -17.38 3.49 -28.99
N ARG A 60 -17.91 3.95 -27.85
CA ARG A 60 -17.23 4.90 -26.97
C ARG A 60 -17.76 4.74 -25.56
N LEU A 61 -16.86 4.68 -24.60
CA LEU A 61 -17.14 4.88 -23.18
C LEU A 61 -16.06 5.82 -22.65
N THR A 62 -16.45 6.92 -22.01
CA THR A 62 -15.52 7.89 -21.42
C THR A 62 -16.01 8.31 -20.04
N GLY A 63 -15.09 8.68 -19.14
CA GLY A 63 -15.44 9.26 -17.85
C GLY A 63 -14.23 9.93 -17.18
N ASN A 64 -14.49 10.79 -16.20
CA ASN A 64 -13.46 11.55 -15.49
C ASN A 64 -13.29 10.99 -14.07
N LEU A 65 -12.07 10.69 -13.66
CA LEU A 65 -11.80 10.33 -12.28
C LEU A 65 -11.96 11.55 -11.38
N SER A 66 -12.65 11.36 -10.25
CA SER A 66 -12.86 12.39 -9.23
C SER A 66 -11.57 12.95 -8.63
N THR A 67 -10.49 12.17 -8.64
CA THR A 67 -9.17 12.54 -8.12
C THR A 67 -8.36 13.34 -9.14
N ARG A 68 -8.20 12.80 -10.35
CA ARG A 68 -7.60 13.39 -11.56
C ARG A 68 -7.58 12.34 -12.67
N GLY A 69 -7.68 12.80 -13.92
CA GLY A 69 -7.48 11.98 -15.11
C GLY A 69 -8.76 11.54 -15.77
N SER A 70 -8.62 10.92 -16.94
CA SER A 70 -9.74 10.45 -17.76
C SER A 70 -9.58 8.98 -18.10
N LEU A 71 -10.71 8.27 -18.11
CA LEU A 71 -10.84 6.89 -18.52
C LEU A 71 -11.57 6.84 -19.86
N SER A 72 -11.10 6.01 -20.78
CA SER A 72 -11.83 5.65 -21.99
C SER A 72 -11.83 4.14 -22.20
N ALA A 73 -12.89 3.61 -22.80
CA ALA A 73 -12.98 2.20 -23.15
C ALA A 73 -13.77 1.99 -24.45
N SER A 74 -13.45 0.92 -25.15
CA SER A 74 -14.11 0.49 -26.39
C SER A 74 -13.91 -1.00 -26.59
N GLY A 75 -14.76 -1.65 -27.39
CA GLY A 75 -14.59 -3.06 -27.71
C GLY A 75 -15.91 -3.77 -27.92
N THR A 76 -15.93 -5.08 -27.69
CA THR A 76 -17.09 -5.94 -27.95
C THR A 76 -17.35 -6.91 -26.81
N VAL A 77 -18.63 -7.20 -26.57
CA VAL A 77 -19.08 -8.26 -25.66
C VAL A 77 -20.10 -9.13 -26.41
N GLY A 78 -19.83 -10.43 -26.52
CA GLY A 78 -20.77 -11.38 -27.09
C GLY A 78 -21.97 -11.58 -26.18
N ILE A 79 -23.19 -11.50 -26.74
CA ILE A 79 -24.46 -11.72 -26.05
C ILE A 79 -24.77 -13.21 -26.12
N ASN A 80 -23.90 -14.02 -25.50
CA ASN A 80 -24.04 -15.46 -25.44
C ASN A 80 -23.86 -15.93 -23.98
N PRO A 81 -24.96 -16.15 -23.24
CA PRO A 81 -24.91 -16.62 -21.86
C PRO A 81 -24.20 -17.98 -21.71
N ALA A 82 -24.32 -18.88 -22.70
CA ALA A 82 -23.67 -20.20 -22.66
C ALA A 82 -22.14 -20.12 -22.76
N GLN A 83 -21.61 -19.05 -23.36
CA GLN A 83 -20.18 -18.75 -23.40
C GLN A 83 -19.75 -17.74 -22.34
N GLY A 84 -20.63 -17.41 -21.39
CA GLY A 84 -20.30 -16.50 -20.28
C GLY A 84 -20.01 -15.06 -20.72
N PHE A 85 -20.61 -14.60 -21.82
CA PHE A 85 -20.41 -13.26 -22.39
C PHE A 85 -18.95 -12.97 -22.74
N PRO A 86 -18.41 -13.57 -23.82
CA PRO A 86 -17.02 -13.38 -24.21
C PRO A 86 -16.76 -11.92 -24.56
N ALA A 87 -15.80 -11.29 -23.88
CA ALA A 87 -15.43 -9.91 -24.06
C ALA A 87 -14.05 -9.77 -24.72
N ASP A 88 -13.91 -8.71 -25.51
CA ASP A 88 -12.64 -8.13 -25.93
C ASP A 88 -12.78 -6.61 -25.82
N LEU A 89 -12.33 -6.08 -24.68
CA LEU A 89 -12.41 -4.66 -24.34
C LEU A 89 -11.01 -4.08 -24.25
N SER A 90 -10.85 -2.88 -24.78
CA SER A 90 -9.67 -2.03 -24.56
C SER A 90 -10.07 -0.89 -23.63
N VAL A 91 -9.21 -0.60 -22.66
CA VAL A 91 -9.40 0.42 -21.62
C VAL A 91 -8.13 1.25 -21.56
N LYS A 92 -8.27 2.57 -21.66
CA LYS A 92 -7.16 3.51 -21.59
C LYS A 92 -7.39 4.52 -20.47
N LEU A 93 -6.39 4.65 -19.61
CA LEU A 93 -6.32 5.60 -18.52
C LEU A 93 -5.26 6.66 -18.83
N VAL A 94 -5.64 7.93 -18.74
CA VAL A 94 -4.75 9.07 -18.99
C VAL A 94 -4.71 9.96 -17.75
N ASP A 95 -3.50 10.22 -17.26
CA ASP A 95 -3.20 11.09 -16.10
C ASP A 95 -4.06 10.81 -14.87
N GLY A 96 -4.29 9.52 -14.60
CA GLY A 96 -5.03 9.05 -13.45
C GLY A 96 -4.29 9.35 -12.16
N ARG A 97 -5.01 9.77 -11.11
CA ARG A 97 -4.46 9.88 -9.76
C ARG A 97 -5.15 8.91 -8.82
N TYR A 98 -4.37 8.06 -8.16
CA TYR A 98 -4.83 7.24 -7.06
C TYR A 98 -4.31 7.78 -5.73
N THR A 99 -5.16 7.78 -4.71
CA THR A 99 -4.74 8.03 -3.33
C THR A 99 -5.67 7.30 -2.38
N ASP A 100 -5.09 6.64 -1.38
CA ASP A 100 -5.85 6.03 -0.27
C ASP A 100 -6.04 7.02 0.91
N GLY A 101 -5.53 8.25 0.76
CA GLY A 101 -5.54 9.29 1.79
C GLY A 101 -4.60 9.07 2.97
N ARG A 102 -3.78 8.02 2.96
CA ARG A 102 -3.00 7.58 4.13
C ARG A 102 -1.55 7.22 3.80
N VAL A 103 -1.34 6.26 2.91
CA VAL A 103 -0.05 5.60 2.68
C VAL A 103 0.42 5.83 1.26
N VAL A 104 -0.47 5.75 0.26
CA VAL A 104 -0.07 5.77 -1.15
C VAL A 104 -0.75 6.92 -1.89
N THR A 105 0.05 7.60 -2.69
CA THR A 105 -0.40 8.54 -3.70
C THR A 105 0.35 8.27 -4.99
N ALA A 106 -0.34 7.91 -6.06
CA ALA A 106 0.27 7.58 -7.34
C ALA A 106 -0.40 8.35 -8.49
N ASN A 107 0.42 8.88 -9.40
CA ASN A 107 -0.04 9.28 -10.73
C ASN A 107 0.24 8.13 -11.69
N LEU A 108 -0.75 7.72 -12.47
CA LEU A 108 -0.65 6.57 -13.37
C LEU A 108 -1.42 6.79 -14.68
N GLY A 109 -0.86 6.24 -15.75
CA GLY A 109 -1.55 6.04 -17.02
C GLY A 109 -1.46 4.58 -17.42
N GLY A 110 -2.28 4.13 -18.36
CA GLY A 110 -2.16 2.75 -18.81
C GLY A 110 -3.11 2.38 -19.92
N ASP A 111 -2.72 1.34 -20.64
CA ASP A 111 -3.51 0.70 -21.68
C ASP A 111 -3.71 -0.76 -21.23
N LEU A 112 -4.97 -1.11 -20.99
CA LEU A 112 -5.41 -2.40 -20.49
C LEU A 112 -6.39 -3.02 -21.48
N THR A 113 -6.46 -4.34 -21.44
CA THR A 113 -7.43 -5.13 -22.19
C THR A 113 -8.16 -6.06 -21.22
N ILE A 114 -9.43 -6.32 -21.48
CA ILE A 114 -10.23 -7.30 -20.72
C ILE A 114 -10.72 -8.33 -21.72
N LYS A 115 -10.26 -9.56 -21.59
CA LYS A 115 -10.55 -10.65 -22.52
C LYS A 115 -11.13 -11.86 -21.84
N GLY A 116 -12.00 -12.57 -22.57
CA GLY A 116 -12.58 -13.83 -22.12
C GLY A 116 -13.99 -13.68 -21.53
N PRO A 117 -14.53 -14.75 -20.94
CA PRO A 117 -15.91 -14.80 -20.47
C PRO A 117 -16.10 -13.94 -19.21
N LEU A 118 -16.86 -12.85 -19.31
CA LEU A 118 -17.14 -11.95 -18.18
C LEU A 118 -17.80 -12.65 -16.99
N ALA A 119 -18.57 -13.71 -17.24
CA ALA A 119 -19.25 -14.47 -16.18
C ALA A 119 -18.38 -15.53 -15.50
N SER A 120 -17.26 -15.96 -16.10
CA SER A 120 -16.46 -17.08 -15.58
C SER A 120 -14.97 -16.76 -15.43
N GLY A 121 -14.63 -15.49 -15.27
CA GLY A 121 -13.28 -15.04 -14.93
C GLY A 121 -12.50 -14.50 -16.12
N PRO A 122 -12.81 -13.28 -16.57
CA PRO A 122 -12.04 -12.63 -17.62
C PRO A 122 -10.63 -12.30 -17.14
N VAL A 123 -9.71 -12.12 -18.08
CA VAL A 123 -8.32 -11.70 -17.81
C VAL A 123 -8.18 -10.21 -18.15
N ILE A 124 -7.66 -9.43 -17.21
CA ILE A 124 -7.15 -8.08 -17.46
C ILE A 124 -5.68 -8.16 -17.78
N SER A 125 -5.29 -7.72 -18.97
CA SER A 125 -3.89 -7.70 -19.40
C SER A 125 -3.47 -6.34 -19.93
N GLY A 126 -2.22 -5.95 -19.74
CA GLY A 126 -1.67 -4.72 -20.32
C GLY A 126 -0.62 -4.06 -19.45
N THR A 127 -0.41 -2.76 -19.65
CA THR A 127 0.63 -2.01 -18.95
C THR A 127 0.06 -0.79 -18.24
N ILE A 128 0.42 -0.64 -16.97
CA ILE A 128 0.21 0.57 -16.17
C ILE A 128 1.57 1.22 -15.98
N ASN A 129 1.70 2.46 -16.43
CA ASN A 129 2.88 3.28 -16.21
C ASN A 129 2.65 4.19 -15.00
N LEU A 130 3.44 3.99 -13.96
CA LEU A 130 3.49 4.89 -12.82
C LEU A 130 4.43 6.05 -13.15
N ALA A 131 3.95 7.26 -12.93
CA ALA A 131 4.77 8.45 -12.87
C ALA A 131 5.15 8.69 -11.40
N LYS A 132 5.03 9.93 -10.92
CA LYS A 132 5.26 10.25 -9.52
C LYS A 132 4.36 9.44 -8.60
N THR A 133 4.98 8.60 -7.78
CA THR A 133 4.34 7.83 -6.72
C THR A 133 5.03 8.15 -5.41
N VAL A 134 4.25 8.43 -4.37
CA VAL A 134 4.74 8.69 -3.02
C VAL A 134 4.12 7.67 -2.09
N ILE A 135 4.97 6.90 -1.44
CA ILE A 135 4.64 5.93 -0.41
C ILE A 135 5.11 6.52 0.91
N THR A 136 4.16 6.88 1.77
CA THR A 136 4.43 7.42 3.10
C THR A 136 4.46 6.27 4.09
N VAL A 137 5.55 6.07 4.81
CA VAL A 137 5.69 5.09 5.88
C VAL A 137 5.16 5.73 7.18
N PRO A 138 3.96 5.36 7.65
CA PRO A 138 3.39 5.95 8.85
C PRO A 138 4.06 5.44 10.12
N ASN A 139 4.01 6.21 11.22
CA ASN A 139 4.54 5.80 12.54
C ASN A 139 3.87 4.52 13.08
N LYS A 140 2.62 4.27 12.66
CA LYS A 140 1.91 3.01 12.82
C LYS A 140 1.26 2.69 11.48
N LEU A 141 1.43 1.46 11.00
CA LEU A 141 0.48 0.95 10.02
C LEU A 141 -0.91 1.03 10.67
N PRO A 142 -1.95 1.52 9.97
CA PRO A 142 -3.31 1.36 10.46
C PRO A 142 -3.47 -0.06 10.98
N ALA A 143 -3.99 -0.25 12.19
CA ALA A 143 -4.64 -1.53 12.47
C ALA A 143 -5.56 -1.76 11.27
N SER A 144 -5.39 -2.89 10.58
CA SER A 144 -6.38 -3.37 9.62
C SER A 144 -7.71 -3.12 10.30
N LEU A 145 -8.52 -2.22 9.74
CA LEU A 145 -9.86 -2.02 10.24
C LEU A 145 -10.56 -3.34 9.91
N GLU A 146 -10.47 -4.32 10.82
CA GLU A 146 -11.55 -5.27 10.96
C GLU A 146 -12.78 -4.39 11.02
N ALA A 147 -13.61 -4.49 9.98
CA ALA A 147 -14.82 -3.72 9.90
C ALA A 147 -15.58 -4.04 11.19
N LEU A 148 -15.66 -3.10 12.13
CA LEU A 148 -16.45 -3.30 13.33
C LEU A 148 -17.84 -3.75 12.87
N ASP A 149 -18.38 -4.84 13.43
CA ASP A 149 -19.76 -5.25 13.14
C ASP A 149 -20.72 -4.29 13.85
N VAL A 150 -20.83 -3.07 13.32
CA VAL A 150 -21.71 -2.02 13.84
C VAL A 150 -23.14 -2.37 13.43
N ARG A 151 -23.92 -2.88 14.39
CA ARG A 151 -25.36 -3.06 14.25
C ARG A 151 -26.10 -1.80 14.66
N HIS A 152 -26.65 -1.09 13.68
CA HIS A 152 -27.48 0.08 13.93
C HIS A 152 -28.88 -0.33 14.42
N LYS A 153 -29.25 0.04 15.66
CA LYS A 153 -30.63 -0.09 16.18
C LYS A 153 -31.38 1.23 15.97
N ASN A 154 -32.53 1.20 15.27
CA ASN A 154 -33.38 2.38 14.98
C ASN A 154 -32.68 3.54 14.22
N ALA A 155 -31.76 3.25 13.31
CA ALA A 155 -31.08 4.29 12.53
C ALA A 155 -32.06 5.09 11.63
N PRO A 156 -31.90 6.44 11.56
CA PRO A 156 -32.59 7.28 10.59
C PRO A 156 -32.40 6.79 9.16
N ALA A 157 -33.33 7.11 8.26
CA ALA A 157 -33.32 6.62 6.88
C ALA A 157 -32.01 6.94 6.12
N ALA A 158 -31.44 8.14 6.35
CA ALA A 158 -30.16 8.55 5.77
C ALA A 158 -28.99 7.66 6.23
N VAL A 159 -28.96 7.31 7.52
CA VAL A 159 -27.91 6.45 8.10
C VAL A 159 -28.07 5.02 7.59
N ARG A 160 -29.30 4.50 7.46
CA ARG A 160 -29.54 3.17 6.85
C ARG A 160 -29.14 3.10 5.39
N ALA A 161 -29.37 4.16 4.62
CA ALA A 161 -28.96 4.25 3.22
C ALA A 161 -27.43 4.27 3.10
N GLN A 162 -26.75 5.03 3.96
CA GLN A 162 -25.30 5.07 4.05
C GLN A 162 -24.72 3.71 4.49
N ASP A 163 -25.30 3.09 5.51
CA ASP A 163 -24.87 1.78 6.01
C ASP A 163 -25.01 0.68 4.95
N LYS A 164 -26.11 0.68 4.19
CA LYS A 164 -26.28 -0.23 3.04
C LYS A 164 -25.29 0.03 1.90
N ALA A 165 -24.89 1.29 1.69
CA ALA A 165 -23.87 1.64 0.70
C ALA A 165 -22.45 1.21 1.14
N LEU A 166 -22.19 1.18 2.44
CA LEU A 166 -20.92 0.79 3.06
C LEU A 166 -20.83 -0.72 3.33
N ARG A 167 -21.95 -1.39 3.63
CA ARG A 167 -22.09 -2.83 3.87
C ARG A 167 -22.97 -3.46 2.79
N PRO A 168 -22.40 -3.94 1.67
CA PRO A 168 -23.14 -4.85 0.79
C PRO A 168 -23.50 -6.10 1.59
N ALA A 169 -24.65 -6.69 1.28
CA ALA A 169 -25.16 -7.90 1.92
C ALA A 169 -24.02 -8.91 2.11
N THR A 170 -23.91 -9.43 3.33
CA THR A 170 -23.06 -10.55 3.71
C THR A 170 -22.94 -11.54 2.57
N ALA A 171 -21.71 -11.96 2.31
CA ALA A 171 -21.34 -13.07 1.46
C ALA A 171 -22.22 -14.30 1.75
N SER A 172 -23.38 -14.37 1.11
CA SER A 172 -23.85 -15.61 0.54
C SER A 172 -22.89 -15.90 -0.59
N SER A 173 -22.05 -16.91 -0.38
CA SER A 173 -21.25 -17.62 -1.36
C SER A 173 -22.11 -18.12 -2.53
N SER A 174 -22.51 -17.18 -3.38
CA SER A 174 -23.07 -17.40 -4.70
C SER A 174 -22.42 -16.40 -5.66
N SER A 175 -21.09 -16.28 -5.62
CA SER A 175 -20.35 -15.72 -6.75
C SER A 175 -20.33 -16.76 -7.86
N GLY A 176 -21.46 -16.89 -8.57
CA GLY A 176 -21.49 -17.51 -9.89
C GLY A 176 -20.81 -16.65 -10.96
N GLY A 177 -20.18 -15.53 -10.58
CA GLY A 177 -19.28 -14.74 -11.41
C GLY A 177 -17.84 -15.13 -11.12
N GLY A 178 -17.16 -15.78 -12.07
CA GLY A 178 -15.75 -16.13 -11.95
C GLY A 178 -14.89 -14.89 -11.68
N GLY A 179 -13.99 -15.02 -10.70
CA GLY A 179 -13.10 -13.94 -10.29
C GLY A 179 -12.27 -13.40 -11.45
N LEU A 180 -12.06 -12.09 -11.46
CA LEU A 180 -11.20 -11.41 -12.41
C LEU A 180 -9.75 -11.90 -12.26
N ASN A 181 -9.09 -12.23 -13.35
CA ASN A 181 -7.66 -12.57 -13.35
C ASN A 181 -6.83 -11.40 -13.87
N LEU A 182 -5.64 -11.23 -13.32
CA LEU A 182 -4.70 -10.19 -13.68
C LEU A 182 -3.53 -10.81 -14.47
N ASP A 183 -3.06 -10.04 -15.45
CA ASP A 183 -1.77 -10.18 -16.11
C ASP A 183 -1.28 -8.77 -16.51
N VAL A 184 -0.98 -7.96 -15.49
CA VAL A 184 -0.70 -6.53 -15.66
C VAL A 184 0.76 -6.26 -15.37
N THR A 185 1.45 -5.63 -16.31
CA THR A 185 2.77 -5.06 -16.08
C THR A 185 2.63 -3.66 -15.50
N VAL A 186 3.14 -3.45 -14.29
CA VAL A 186 3.31 -2.15 -13.66
C VAL A 186 4.74 -1.69 -13.93
N ASN A 187 4.87 -0.67 -14.77
CA ASN A 187 6.14 -0.08 -15.15
C ASN A 187 6.34 1.24 -14.40
N ALA A 188 7.48 1.40 -13.72
CA ALA A 188 7.81 2.62 -13.01
C ALA A 188 9.33 2.86 -13.09
N PRO A 189 9.85 3.36 -14.23
CA PRO A 189 11.30 3.44 -14.44
C PRO A 189 12.02 4.33 -13.41
N SER A 190 11.32 5.26 -12.77
CA SER A 190 11.82 6.12 -11.69
C SER A 190 10.65 6.72 -10.91
N GLN A 191 10.92 7.68 -10.01
CA GLN A 191 9.91 8.48 -9.32
C GLN A 191 8.96 7.72 -8.38
N ILE A 192 9.38 6.55 -7.89
CA ILE A 192 8.75 5.91 -6.74
C ILE A 192 9.45 6.41 -5.48
N PHE A 193 8.84 7.37 -4.79
CA PHE A 193 9.38 7.97 -3.58
C PHE A 193 8.86 7.24 -2.34
N ILE A 194 9.76 6.77 -1.48
CA ILE A 194 9.46 6.23 -0.15
C ILE A 194 9.87 7.27 0.88
N GLN A 195 8.92 7.73 1.68
CA GLN A 195 9.13 8.82 2.63
C GLN A 195 8.55 8.48 4.00
N GLY A 196 9.24 8.87 5.06
CA GLY A 196 8.76 8.70 6.44
C GLY A 196 9.72 7.91 7.30
N ARG A 197 9.61 8.10 8.62
CA ARG A 197 10.45 7.44 9.63
C ARG A 197 11.94 7.54 9.32
N GLY A 198 12.36 8.72 8.88
CA GLY A 198 13.74 9.02 8.51
C GLY A 198 14.14 8.63 7.07
N VAL A 199 13.37 7.78 6.39
CA VAL A 199 13.63 7.37 5.01
C VAL A 199 13.15 8.45 4.04
N ASP A 200 13.99 8.73 3.05
CA ASP A 200 13.67 9.53 1.87
C ASP A 200 14.45 8.92 0.70
N ALA A 201 13.78 8.06 -0.07
CA ALA A 201 14.40 7.26 -1.12
C ALA A 201 13.58 7.30 -2.40
N GLU A 202 14.28 7.21 -3.54
CA GLU A 202 13.70 7.08 -4.87
C GLU A 202 14.08 5.71 -5.45
N LEU A 203 13.07 4.96 -5.86
CA LEU A 203 13.19 3.67 -6.53
C LEU A 203 12.71 3.76 -7.98
N GLY A 204 13.16 2.81 -8.79
CA GLY A 204 12.70 2.59 -10.16
C GLY A 204 12.76 1.12 -10.54
N GLY A 205 11.89 0.65 -11.43
CA GLY A 205 11.83 -0.75 -11.82
C GLY A 205 10.49 -1.14 -12.46
N SER A 206 10.18 -2.43 -12.40
CA SER A 206 8.93 -2.96 -12.94
C SER A 206 8.46 -4.19 -12.17
N LEU A 207 7.15 -4.39 -12.20
CA LEU A 207 6.45 -5.45 -11.50
C LEU A 207 5.40 -6.05 -12.41
N ARG A 208 5.21 -7.37 -12.37
CA ARG A 208 4.08 -8.05 -12.99
C ARG A 208 3.10 -8.50 -11.91
N LEU A 209 1.83 -8.17 -12.08
CA LEU A 209 0.72 -8.59 -11.23
C LEU A 209 -0.07 -9.68 -11.96
N THR A 210 -0.08 -10.88 -11.39
CA THR A 210 -0.73 -12.06 -11.97
C THR A 210 -1.73 -12.71 -11.02
N GLY A 211 -2.59 -13.58 -11.56
CA GLY A 211 -3.53 -14.38 -10.77
C GLY A 211 -4.82 -13.64 -10.42
N PRO A 212 -5.67 -14.19 -9.53
CA PRO A 212 -6.96 -13.60 -9.23
C PRO A 212 -6.82 -12.22 -8.58
N ALA A 213 -7.65 -11.25 -8.98
CA ALA A 213 -7.67 -9.92 -8.39
C ALA A 213 -8.01 -9.90 -6.89
N SER A 214 -8.64 -10.97 -6.39
CA SER A 214 -8.89 -11.19 -4.96
C SER A 214 -7.63 -11.62 -4.18
N SER A 215 -6.61 -12.12 -4.86
CA SER A 215 -5.37 -12.63 -4.27
C SER A 215 -4.23 -12.53 -5.30
N PRO A 216 -3.84 -11.29 -5.67
CA PRO A 216 -2.88 -11.09 -6.75
C PRO A 216 -1.47 -11.47 -6.30
N GLN A 217 -0.69 -11.95 -7.25
CA GLN A 217 0.72 -12.29 -7.07
C GLN A 217 1.58 -11.25 -7.76
N ALA A 218 2.59 -10.75 -7.05
CA ALA A 218 3.51 -9.75 -7.57
C ALA A 218 4.88 -10.37 -7.82
N VAL A 219 5.43 -10.17 -9.02
CA VAL A 219 6.77 -10.65 -9.40
C VAL A 219 7.55 -9.53 -10.09
N GLY A 220 8.74 -9.22 -9.59
CA GLY A 220 9.60 -8.17 -10.14
C GLY A 220 10.42 -7.48 -9.06
N THR A 221 11.12 -6.41 -9.44
CA THR A 221 12.06 -5.73 -8.57
C THR A 221 12.02 -4.23 -8.81
N PHE A 222 12.17 -3.46 -7.74
CA PHE A 222 12.52 -2.05 -7.80
C PHE A 222 13.91 -1.84 -7.23
N ASP A 223 14.74 -1.13 -7.98
CA ASP A 223 16.11 -0.79 -7.62
C ASP A 223 16.16 0.62 -7.05
N LEU A 224 16.97 0.78 -6.01
CA LEU A 224 17.27 2.07 -5.42
C LEU A 224 18.07 2.91 -6.42
N GLN A 225 17.53 4.09 -6.74
CA GLN A 225 18.20 5.09 -7.56
C GLN A 225 19.05 6.02 -6.69
N ARG A 226 18.44 6.49 -5.59
CA ARG A 226 19.08 7.34 -4.59
C ARG A 226 18.25 7.33 -3.32
N GLY A 227 18.87 7.68 -2.20
CA GLY A 227 18.11 7.95 -1.00
C GLY A 227 18.99 8.23 0.19
N ARG A 228 18.32 8.59 1.28
CA ARG A 228 18.94 8.76 2.59
C ARG A 228 18.06 8.19 3.68
N LEU A 229 18.71 7.83 4.77
CA LEU A 229 18.10 7.48 6.04
C LEU A 229 18.58 8.49 7.08
N SER A 230 17.64 9.18 7.72
CA SER A 230 17.93 10.11 8.82
C SER A 230 17.55 9.46 10.14
N ILE A 231 18.51 9.38 11.06
CA ILE A 231 18.31 8.87 12.42
C ILE A 231 18.79 9.96 13.35
N LEU A 232 17.89 10.55 14.15
CA LEU A 232 18.16 11.74 14.95
C LEU A 232 18.80 12.86 14.09
N ALA A 233 20.01 13.31 14.45
CA ALA A 233 20.76 14.35 13.74
C ALA A 233 21.67 13.80 12.63
N LYS A 234 21.65 12.49 12.38
CA LYS A 234 22.62 11.81 11.50
C LYS A 234 21.97 11.36 10.22
N ARG A 235 22.72 11.50 9.13
CA ARG A 235 22.27 11.18 7.78
C ARG A 235 23.16 10.07 7.24
N LEU A 236 22.53 8.98 6.86
CA LEU A 236 23.14 7.91 6.09
C LEU A 236 22.65 8.02 4.64
N THR A 237 23.55 7.75 3.71
CA THR A 237 23.24 7.73 2.28
C THR A 237 23.06 6.29 1.86
N PHE A 238 21.93 5.97 1.23
CA PHE A 238 21.78 4.64 0.63
C PHE A 238 22.71 4.53 -0.57
N THR A 239 23.55 3.49 -0.60
CA THR A 239 24.55 3.26 -1.65
C THR A 239 24.04 2.30 -2.72
N GLU A 240 23.25 1.33 -2.33
CA GLU A 240 22.63 0.33 -3.20
C GLU A 240 21.40 -0.26 -2.52
N GLY A 241 20.52 -0.87 -3.29
CA GLY A 241 19.43 -1.63 -2.72
C GLY A 241 18.37 -2.07 -3.72
N THR A 242 17.63 -3.11 -3.33
CA THR A 242 16.55 -3.72 -4.11
C THR A 242 15.34 -3.99 -3.23
N VAL A 243 14.16 -3.83 -3.81
CA VAL A 243 12.86 -4.22 -3.24
C VAL A 243 12.25 -5.26 -4.18
N GLY A 244 12.34 -6.53 -3.78
CA GLY A 244 11.98 -7.68 -4.63
C GLY A 244 10.63 -8.29 -4.28
N PHE A 245 9.90 -8.74 -5.30
CA PHE A 245 8.62 -9.44 -5.18
C PHE A 245 8.72 -10.81 -5.84
N SER A 246 8.32 -11.86 -5.11
CA SER A 246 8.46 -13.27 -5.51
C SER A 246 7.15 -14.06 -5.33
N GLY A 247 6.03 -13.46 -5.74
CA GLY A 247 4.68 -14.05 -5.68
C GLY A 247 3.82 -13.54 -4.52
N SER A 248 4.40 -12.74 -3.61
CA SER A 248 3.69 -12.05 -2.52
C SER A 248 3.58 -10.56 -2.82
N LEU A 249 2.53 -9.90 -2.31
CA LEU A 249 2.44 -8.42 -2.29
C LEU A 249 3.35 -7.78 -1.23
N VAL A 250 3.87 -8.57 -0.30
CA VAL A 250 4.87 -8.11 0.67
C VAL A 250 6.26 -8.32 0.05
N PRO A 251 7.02 -7.24 -0.22
CA PRO A 251 8.33 -7.39 -0.82
C PRO A 251 9.40 -7.75 0.20
N TYR A 252 10.48 -8.33 -0.31
CA TYR A 252 11.73 -8.51 0.39
C TYR A 252 12.63 -7.28 0.16
N LEU A 253 13.09 -6.68 1.25
CA LEU A 253 14.00 -5.55 1.25
C LEU A 253 15.44 -6.06 1.29
N ASN A 254 16.32 -5.39 0.56
CA ASN A 254 17.77 -5.51 0.71
C ASN A 254 18.39 -4.17 0.37
N LEU A 255 18.63 -3.32 1.37
CA LEU A 255 19.08 -1.94 1.19
C LEU A 255 20.35 -1.71 2.02
N THR A 256 21.35 -1.07 1.44
CA THR A 256 22.60 -0.72 2.13
C THR A 256 22.73 0.80 2.24
N ALA A 257 22.95 1.31 3.45
CA ALA A 257 23.22 2.71 3.72
C ALA A 257 24.55 2.90 4.44
N THR A 258 25.27 3.96 4.12
CA THR A 258 26.56 4.28 4.74
C THR A 258 26.61 5.70 5.28
N SER A 259 27.42 5.91 6.31
CA SER A 259 27.76 7.23 6.86
C SER A 259 29.20 7.24 7.34
N THR A 260 29.96 8.23 6.91
CA THR A 260 31.35 8.40 7.32
C THR A 260 31.44 9.50 8.38
N THR A 261 32.05 9.15 9.51
CA THR A 261 32.49 10.10 10.55
C THR A 261 34.01 10.29 10.45
N SER A 262 34.59 11.18 11.26
CA SER A 262 36.00 11.55 11.18
C SER A 262 37.00 10.38 11.25
N SER A 263 36.62 9.25 11.86
CA SER A 263 37.49 8.09 12.07
C SER A 263 36.86 6.75 11.71
N THR A 264 35.57 6.72 11.34
CA THR A 264 34.81 5.47 11.21
C THR A 264 33.76 5.58 10.13
N THR A 265 33.74 4.60 9.21
CA THR A 265 32.63 4.43 8.26
C THR A 265 31.66 3.41 8.82
N VAL A 266 30.41 3.82 8.98
CA VAL A 266 29.31 2.98 9.46
C VAL A 266 28.47 2.53 8.28
N THR A 267 28.14 1.25 8.22
CA THR A 267 27.26 0.63 7.22
C THR A 267 26.06 0.01 7.92
N ILE A 268 24.86 0.28 7.39
CA ILE A 268 23.60 -0.33 7.81
C ILE A 268 23.05 -1.13 6.64
N VAL A 269 22.72 -2.40 6.89
CA VAL A 269 22.00 -3.24 5.95
C VAL A 269 20.59 -3.47 6.47
N VAL A 270 19.58 -3.14 5.66
CA VAL A 270 18.17 -3.40 5.92
C VAL A 270 17.72 -4.55 5.05
N SER A 271 17.35 -5.69 5.66
CA SER A 271 16.99 -6.92 4.94
C SER A 271 15.73 -7.57 5.48
N GLY A 272 15.06 -8.43 4.71
CA GLY A 272 13.87 -9.16 5.16
C GLY A 272 12.57 -8.64 4.57
N GLU A 273 11.43 -9.21 4.98
CA GLU A 273 10.12 -8.75 4.51
C GLU A 273 9.83 -7.32 4.97
N ALA A 274 9.18 -6.52 4.14
CA ALA A 274 8.85 -5.13 4.47
C ALA A 274 7.93 -4.97 5.70
N THR A 275 7.20 -6.03 6.08
CA THR A 275 6.39 -6.11 7.30
C THR A 275 7.22 -6.39 8.56
N ASN A 276 8.44 -6.93 8.41
CA ASN A 276 9.34 -7.24 9.51
C ASN A 276 10.83 -7.16 9.08
N PRO A 277 11.33 -5.98 8.68
CA PRO A 277 12.72 -5.81 8.29
C PRO A 277 13.67 -5.95 9.48
N LYS A 278 14.85 -6.48 9.17
CA LYS A 278 16.00 -6.62 10.06
C LYS A 278 17.06 -5.59 9.71
N PHE A 279 17.66 -5.01 10.73
CA PHE A 279 18.73 -4.02 10.61
C PHE A 279 20.01 -4.65 11.14
N ASN A 280 21.08 -4.57 10.36
CA ASN A 280 22.41 -5.04 10.75
C ASN A 280 23.41 -3.90 10.62
N PHE A 281 24.14 -3.61 11.70
CA PHE A 281 25.09 -2.50 11.75
C PHE A 281 26.51 -3.04 11.71
N SER A 282 27.36 -2.41 10.90
CA SER A 282 28.79 -2.71 10.86
C SER A 282 29.60 -1.43 10.67
N SER A 283 30.91 -1.51 10.91
CA SER A 283 31.80 -0.37 10.74
C SER A 283 33.20 -0.76 10.32
N VAL A 284 33.92 0.23 9.78
CA VAL A 284 35.36 0.16 9.51
C VAL A 284 36.04 1.35 10.21
N PRO A 285 36.98 1.12 11.16
CA PRO A 285 37.41 -0.17 11.71
C PRO A 285 36.29 -0.96 12.40
N ALA A 286 36.43 -2.29 12.51
CA ALA A 286 35.39 -3.15 13.08
C ALA A 286 35.17 -2.85 14.57
N LEU A 287 33.94 -2.47 14.91
CA LEU A 287 33.47 -2.23 16.28
C LEU A 287 32.32 -3.19 16.63
N PRO A 288 32.10 -3.48 17.92
CA PRO A 288 30.85 -4.03 18.42
C PRO A 288 29.63 -3.21 17.97
N GLU A 289 28.50 -3.85 17.72
CA GLU A 289 27.30 -3.25 17.09
C GLU A 289 26.74 -2.05 17.86
N ASP A 290 26.78 -2.11 19.18
CA ASP A 290 26.39 -1.08 20.13
C ASP A 290 27.33 0.14 20.09
N GLU A 291 28.64 -0.09 19.97
CA GLU A 291 29.64 0.95 19.70
C GLU A 291 29.47 1.59 18.31
N VAL A 292 29.06 0.82 17.30
CA VAL A 292 28.73 1.36 15.96
C VAL A 292 27.59 2.37 16.05
N LEU A 293 26.54 2.04 16.79
CA LEU A 293 25.38 2.92 16.95
C LEU A 293 25.74 4.19 17.74
N ALA A 294 26.53 4.06 18.80
CA ALA A 294 27.00 5.20 19.58
C ALA A 294 27.91 6.14 18.77
N GLN A 295 28.84 5.59 17.98
CA GLN A 295 29.65 6.34 17.05
C GLN A 295 28.80 7.01 15.96
N LEU A 296 27.80 6.30 15.42
CA LEU A 296 26.89 6.86 14.43
C LEU A 296 26.16 8.07 15.00
N ILE A 297 25.49 7.91 16.15
CA ILE A 297 24.60 8.93 16.74
C ILE A 297 25.39 10.09 17.37
N PHE A 298 26.43 9.79 18.16
CA PHE A 298 27.13 10.78 18.98
C PHE A 298 28.56 11.08 18.53
N GLY A 299 29.14 10.28 17.62
CA GLY A 299 30.53 10.44 17.20
C GLY A 299 31.55 10.10 18.27
N ARG A 300 31.16 9.30 19.28
CA ARG A 300 32.03 8.86 20.38
C ARG A 300 31.55 7.53 20.96
N SER A 301 32.45 6.87 21.68
CA SER A 301 32.18 5.58 22.33
C SER A 301 31.13 5.68 23.43
N MET A 302 30.39 4.58 23.63
CA MET A 302 29.36 4.44 24.66
C MET A 302 29.86 4.76 26.06
N SER A 303 31.10 4.35 26.36
CA SER A 303 31.77 4.59 27.65
C SER A 303 31.90 6.08 28.01
N ASN A 304 31.82 6.97 27.02
CA ASN A 304 31.94 8.42 27.18
C ASN A 304 30.60 9.16 27.03
N LEU A 305 29.48 8.43 27.02
CA LEU A 305 28.15 9.04 26.94
C LEU A 305 27.65 9.47 28.33
N SER A 306 27.09 10.67 28.40
CA SER A 306 26.36 11.10 29.59
C SER A 306 25.01 10.36 29.70
N PRO A 307 24.42 10.23 30.91
CA PRO A 307 23.12 9.58 31.10
C PRO A 307 22.01 10.10 30.17
N LEU A 308 21.99 11.41 29.88
CA LEU A 308 21.02 12.01 28.95
C LEU A 308 21.20 11.52 27.51
N GLN A 309 22.44 11.30 27.07
CA GLN A 309 22.73 10.80 25.73
C GLN A 309 22.42 9.32 25.58
N ILE A 310 22.58 8.56 26.66
CA ILE A 310 22.17 7.16 26.67
C ILE A 310 20.64 7.04 26.48
N ALA A 311 19.86 7.94 27.08
CA ALA A 311 18.41 8.00 26.82
C ALA A 311 18.08 8.32 25.35
N GLN A 312 18.81 9.23 24.71
CA GLN A 312 18.65 9.53 23.28
C GLN A 312 19.06 8.35 22.38
N LEU A 313 20.04 7.55 22.80
CA LEU A 313 20.42 6.32 22.10
C LEU A 313 19.28 5.28 22.13
N ALA A 314 18.64 5.12 23.30
CA ALA A 314 17.49 4.24 23.47
C ALA A 314 16.33 4.65 22.54
N GLU A 315 16.06 5.95 22.42
CA GLU A 315 15.02 6.49 21.53
C GLU A 315 15.32 6.19 20.05
N ALA A 316 16.57 6.37 19.60
CA ALA A 316 16.96 6.00 18.24
C ALA A 316 16.84 4.50 17.96
N ALA A 317 17.28 3.68 18.91
CA ALA A 317 17.12 2.23 18.84
C ALA A 317 15.63 1.85 18.80
N ALA A 318 14.77 2.51 19.57
CA ALA A 318 13.32 2.32 19.56
C ALA A 318 12.69 2.72 18.21
N GLN A 319 13.11 3.85 17.63
CA GLN A 319 12.67 4.27 16.28
C GLN A 319 13.07 3.25 15.21
N LEU A 320 14.21 2.58 15.35
CA LEU A 320 14.64 1.51 14.45
C LEU A 320 13.97 0.16 14.76
N ALA A 321 13.73 -0.14 16.05
CA ALA A 321 13.11 -1.37 16.52
C ALA A 321 11.59 -1.39 16.30
N GLY A 322 10.93 -0.23 16.24
CA GLY A 322 9.52 -0.09 15.85
C GLY A 322 9.21 -0.56 14.42
N ILE A 323 10.22 -1.03 13.67
CA ILE A 323 10.14 -1.63 12.34
C ILE A 323 10.29 -3.16 12.40
N GLY A 324 10.82 -3.75 13.47
CA GLY A 324 11.18 -5.18 13.47
C GLY A 324 11.97 -5.71 14.67
N GLY A 325 11.78 -5.11 15.86
CA GLY A 325 12.16 -5.62 17.19
C GLY A 325 13.46 -6.41 17.32
N SER A 326 14.57 -5.76 17.69
CA SER A 326 15.73 -6.43 18.29
C SER A 326 15.81 -6.13 19.79
N THR A 327 15.46 -7.13 20.61
CA THR A 327 15.45 -7.09 22.08
C THR A 327 16.86 -7.08 22.71
N SER A 328 17.90 -7.41 21.94
CA SER A 328 19.28 -7.55 22.45
C SER A 328 19.98 -6.22 22.77
N LEU A 329 19.59 -5.11 22.13
CA LEU A 329 20.22 -3.80 22.35
C LEU A 329 19.74 -3.15 23.67
N LEU A 330 18.44 -3.24 23.95
CA LEU A 330 17.84 -2.79 25.21
C LEU A 330 18.47 -3.50 26.41
N GLN A 331 18.79 -4.78 26.26
CA GLN A 331 19.40 -5.61 27.28
C GLN A 331 20.80 -5.14 27.69
N ASN A 332 21.65 -4.75 26.73
CA ASN A 332 23.00 -4.24 27.01
C ASN A 332 22.96 -2.81 27.57
N LEU A 333 22.03 -2.00 27.09
CA LEU A 333 21.82 -0.64 27.60
C LEU A 333 21.40 -0.66 29.07
N ARG A 334 20.49 -1.57 29.42
CA ARG A 334 20.04 -1.87 30.78
C ARG A 334 21.21 -2.17 31.72
N SER A 335 22.17 -2.98 31.26
CA SER A 335 23.41 -3.27 31.99
C SER A 335 24.33 -2.05 32.14
N ALA A 336 24.43 -1.19 31.12
CA ALA A 336 25.31 -0.01 31.16
C ALA A 336 24.79 1.12 32.07
N ILE A 337 23.49 1.34 32.12
CA ILE A 337 22.86 2.34 33.02
C ILE A 337 22.52 1.77 34.40
N GLY A 338 22.69 0.46 34.59
CA GLY A 338 22.48 -0.23 35.86
C GLY A 338 21.01 -0.23 36.32
N VAL A 339 20.08 -0.37 35.38
CA VAL A 339 18.65 -0.55 35.66
C VAL A 339 18.28 -2.02 35.45
N ASP A 340 17.19 -2.48 36.08
CA ASP A 340 16.76 -3.88 36.02
C ASP A 340 15.71 -4.10 34.92
N ASP A 341 15.05 -3.05 34.50
CA ASP A 341 14.03 -3.05 33.46
C ASP A 341 14.18 -1.81 32.58
N LEU A 342 14.12 -2.02 31.26
CA LEU A 342 14.16 -0.95 30.27
C LEU A 342 13.23 -1.32 29.14
N ASP A 343 12.13 -0.58 29.02
CA ASP A 343 11.04 -0.93 28.11
C ASP A 343 10.61 0.27 27.24
N VAL A 344 10.11 -0.04 26.05
CA VAL A 344 9.60 0.93 25.09
C VAL A 344 8.11 0.69 24.95
N ILE A 345 7.34 1.55 25.60
CA ILE A 345 5.89 1.49 25.63
C ILE A 345 5.38 2.42 24.53
N THR A 346 4.72 1.86 23.53
CA THR A 346 4.00 2.65 22.52
C THR A 346 2.56 2.80 23.00
N ASP A 347 2.12 4.03 23.25
CA ASP A 347 0.72 4.28 23.64
C ASP A 347 -0.24 4.02 22.46
N GLU A 348 -1.55 4.05 22.68
CA GLU A 348 -2.55 3.79 21.63
C GLU A 348 -2.54 4.85 20.51
N GLU A 349 -2.04 6.05 20.78
CA GLU A 349 -1.98 7.21 19.86
C GLU A 349 -0.68 7.27 19.02
N GLY A 350 0.32 6.45 19.36
CA GLY A 350 1.61 6.40 18.68
C GLY A 350 2.68 7.30 19.28
N GLY A 351 2.46 7.83 20.48
CA GLY A 351 3.51 8.38 21.32
C GLY A 351 4.43 7.25 21.77
N THR A 352 5.74 7.50 21.68
CA THR A 352 6.73 6.56 22.20
C THR A 352 7.09 7.02 23.61
N ALA A 353 6.94 6.13 24.59
CA ALA A 353 7.42 6.34 25.93
C ALA A 353 8.53 5.34 26.26
N VAL A 354 9.57 5.82 26.91
CA VAL A 354 10.64 4.98 27.45
C VAL A 354 10.43 4.89 28.94
N SER A 355 10.39 3.67 29.48
CA SER A 355 10.39 3.42 30.92
C SER A 355 11.69 2.76 31.35
N ALA A 356 12.26 3.22 32.45
CA ALA A 356 13.41 2.62 33.09
C ALA A 356 13.06 2.30 34.55
N GLY A 357 13.31 1.06 34.96
CA GLY A 357 12.95 0.58 36.29
C GLY A 357 14.10 -0.13 37.00
N LYS A 358 14.17 0.05 38.32
CA LYS A 358 15.19 -0.57 39.17
C LYS A 358 14.59 -1.04 40.49
N TYR A 359 14.98 -2.24 40.92
CA TYR A 359 14.73 -2.74 42.25
C TYR A 359 15.75 -2.12 43.22
N LEU A 360 15.25 -1.40 44.23
CA LEU A 360 16.08 -0.93 45.34
C LEU A 360 16.32 -2.04 46.37
N ASN A 361 15.39 -3.00 46.44
CA ASN A 361 15.44 -4.24 47.22
C ASN A 361 14.31 -5.18 46.76
N ASP A 362 14.22 -6.38 47.35
CA ASP A 362 13.22 -7.42 47.03
C ASP A 362 11.75 -6.97 47.14
N ARG A 363 11.47 -5.81 47.76
CA ARG A 363 10.12 -5.30 48.01
C ARG A 363 9.86 -3.91 47.43
N THR A 364 10.86 -3.27 46.84
CA THR A 364 10.78 -1.86 46.43
C THR A 364 11.29 -1.71 45.02
N TYR A 365 10.38 -1.42 44.09
CA TYR A 365 10.66 -1.16 42.68
C TYR A 365 10.37 0.31 42.37
N VAL A 366 11.30 0.98 41.69
CA VAL A 366 11.13 2.36 41.23
C VAL A 366 11.18 2.36 39.71
N THR A 367 10.17 2.93 39.08
CA THR A 367 10.11 3.14 37.63
C THR A 367 9.97 4.62 37.31
N ILE A 368 10.64 5.04 36.24
CA ILE A 368 10.55 6.38 35.69
C ILE A 368 10.16 6.22 34.23
N GLN A 369 9.06 6.87 33.84
CA GLN A 369 8.56 6.87 32.48
C GLN A 369 8.66 8.28 31.89
N LYS A 370 9.11 8.38 30.64
CA LYS A 370 9.13 9.63 29.88
C LYS A 370 8.58 9.39 28.48
N GLY A 371 7.56 10.15 28.10
CA GLY A 371 6.94 10.11 26.77
C GLY A 371 7.01 11.44 26.03
N ASP A 372 6.55 11.43 24.78
CA ASP A 372 6.52 12.59 23.87
C ASP A 372 5.54 13.70 24.26
N LYS A 373 4.67 13.48 25.26
CA LYS A 373 3.79 14.51 25.84
C LYS A 373 4.03 14.63 27.35
N PRO A 374 3.99 15.86 27.91
CA PRO A 374 4.22 16.13 29.32
C PRO A 374 3.15 15.52 30.24
#